data_AF-A0A351USC4-F1
#
_entry.id   AF-A0A351USC4-F1
#
_cell.length_a   1.000
_cell.length_b   1.000
_cell.length_c   1.000
_cell.angle_alpha   90.00
_cell.angle_beta   90.00
_cell.angle_gamma   90.00
#
_symmetry.space_group_name_H-M   'P 1'
#
loop_
_entity.id
_entity.type
_entity.pdbx_description
1 polymer ?
#
loop_
_entity_poly.entity_id
_entity_poly.type
_entity_poly.pdbx_seq_one_letter_code
_entity_poly.pdbx_strand_id
1 'polypeptide(L)'
;MKRSGLQGKARNGILFLGRGILQQEKGSRMREKITFWMAVMGTISFFIGILFLSFEVTVFSDSEYGFLKKEYQKYNVQDDLEMEMPDIMFVTKEMMSYLKGEREELSAVTMIGGIEKEFFNEQDRFHMEEVQKLMLGVHDSQYLFLAAGVFLMAAAGLLGYGQKKNSANGMLAGIGLFLAITIAGIIFGALNFETLFRWFHLLLFDNDKWLFDPATDYMIRMLPEGLFMDIAFRIGLIFAAVAVVFLVLVLSWKIIVRRREDSGIYSSEK
;
A
#
# COMPACT_ATOMS: atom_id res chain seq x y z
N MET A 1 69.91 28.21 -16.16
CA MET A 1 68.44 28.35 -16.09
C MET A 1 67.76 27.08 -16.62
N LYS A 2 67.39 26.11 -15.76
CA LYS A 2 66.57 24.94 -16.21
C LYS A 2 65.80 24.24 -15.08
N ARG A 3 65.43 24.95 -14.00
CA ARG A 3 64.67 24.40 -12.85
C ARG A 3 63.19 24.80 -12.78
N SER A 4 62.72 25.77 -13.58
CA SER A 4 61.33 26.27 -13.50
C SER A 4 60.28 25.43 -14.26
N GLY A 5 60.68 24.63 -15.25
CA GLY A 5 59.74 23.84 -16.08
C GLY A 5 59.26 22.52 -15.45
N LEU A 6 60.04 21.93 -14.53
CA LEU A 6 59.70 20.67 -13.87
C LEU A 6 58.65 20.85 -12.76
N GLN A 7 58.68 21.98 -12.04
CA GLN A 7 57.66 22.28 -11.02
C GLN A 7 56.27 22.53 -11.62
N GLY A 8 56.17 23.19 -12.79
CA GLY A 8 54.88 23.43 -13.45
C GLY A 8 54.19 22.16 -13.98
N LYS A 9 54.98 21.21 -14.55
CA LYS A 9 54.45 19.92 -15.01
C LYS A 9 54.00 19.01 -13.87
N ALA A 10 54.76 18.96 -12.77
CA ALA A 10 54.37 18.19 -11.58
C ALA A 10 53.09 18.75 -10.93
N ARG A 11 52.97 20.08 -10.86
CA ARG A 11 51.78 20.75 -10.29
C ARG A 11 50.53 20.50 -11.12
N ASN A 12 50.63 20.52 -12.45
CA ASN A 12 49.51 20.21 -13.35
C ASN A 12 49.10 18.73 -13.33
N GLY A 13 50.06 17.81 -13.19
CA GLY A 13 49.78 16.37 -13.03
C GLY A 13 49.05 16.05 -11.72
N ILE A 14 49.45 16.66 -10.61
CA ILE A 14 48.79 16.53 -9.30
C ILE A 14 47.37 17.12 -9.34
N LEU A 15 47.18 18.26 -10.00
CA LEU A 15 45.86 18.89 -10.15
C LEU A 15 44.91 18.04 -11.02
N PHE A 16 45.42 17.41 -12.07
CA PHE A 16 44.66 16.51 -12.94
C PHE A 16 44.27 15.21 -12.23
N LEU A 17 45.21 14.60 -11.49
CA LEU A 17 44.96 13.42 -10.65
C LEU A 17 43.94 13.72 -9.54
N GLY A 18 44.08 14.87 -8.86
CA GLY A 18 43.13 15.32 -7.84
C GLY A 18 41.72 15.55 -8.39
N ARG A 19 41.60 16.09 -9.61
CA ARG A 19 40.31 16.26 -10.29
C ARG A 19 39.66 14.92 -10.65
N GLY A 20 40.46 13.95 -11.10
CA GLY A 20 40.01 12.59 -11.39
C GLY A 20 39.49 11.84 -10.15
N ILE A 21 40.22 11.91 -9.03
CA ILE A 21 39.82 11.29 -7.75
C ILE A 21 38.52 11.92 -7.23
N LEU A 22 38.41 13.25 -7.24
CA LEU A 22 37.20 13.95 -6.82
C LEU A 22 35.99 13.59 -7.69
N GLN A 23 36.20 13.41 -9.00
CA GLN A 23 35.13 13.04 -9.94
C GLN A 23 34.69 11.58 -9.75
N GLN A 24 35.63 10.68 -9.43
CA GLN A 24 35.37 9.28 -9.10
C GLN A 24 34.64 9.13 -7.75
N GLU A 25 35.07 9.83 -6.70
CA GLU A 25 34.36 9.86 -5.41
C GLU A 25 32.95 10.42 -5.52
N LYS A 26 32.79 11.52 -6.29
CA LYS A 26 31.47 12.10 -6.55
C LYS A 26 30.57 11.12 -7.30
N GLY A 27 31.13 10.35 -8.24
CA GLY A 27 30.43 9.27 -8.94
C GLY A 27 29.99 8.13 -8.02
N SER A 28 30.85 7.68 -7.10
CA SER A 28 30.50 6.65 -6.09
C SER A 28 29.37 7.13 -5.18
N ARG A 29 29.52 8.34 -4.61
CA ARG A 29 28.54 8.92 -3.69
C ARG A 29 27.19 9.17 -4.37
N MET A 30 27.19 9.49 -5.66
CA MET A 30 25.96 9.63 -6.44
C MET A 30 25.27 8.28 -6.63
N ARG A 31 26.01 7.22 -6.98
CA ARG A 31 25.46 5.85 -7.10
C ARG A 31 24.90 5.32 -5.78
N GLU A 32 25.55 5.62 -4.66
CA GLU A 32 25.04 5.33 -3.32
C GLU A 32 23.67 5.98 -3.10
N LYS A 33 23.55 7.29 -3.34
CA LYS A 33 22.27 7.98 -3.16
C LYS A 33 21.18 7.40 -4.08
N ILE A 34 21.51 7.12 -5.34
CA ILE A 34 20.56 6.56 -6.31
C ILE A 34 20.07 5.18 -5.85
N THR A 35 20.98 4.26 -5.52
CA THR A 35 20.63 2.90 -5.09
C THR A 35 19.82 2.89 -3.78
N PHE A 36 20.14 3.80 -2.85
CA PHE A 36 19.37 3.98 -1.62
C PHE A 36 17.92 4.40 -1.93
N TRP A 37 17.73 5.47 -2.68
CA TRP A 37 16.39 6.00 -2.97
C TRP A 37 15.58 5.07 -3.87
N MET A 38 16.20 4.39 -4.82
CA MET A 38 15.54 3.33 -5.59
C MET A 38 15.03 2.21 -4.69
N ALA A 39 15.81 1.79 -3.69
CA ALA A 39 15.39 0.78 -2.74
C ALA A 39 14.25 1.28 -1.82
N VAL A 40 14.29 2.54 -1.38
CA VAL A 40 13.20 3.18 -0.61
C VAL A 40 11.92 3.20 -1.43
N MET A 41 11.96 3.76 -2.65
CA MET A 41 10.81 3.87 -3.53
C MET A 41 10.27 2.50 -3.94
N GLY A 42 11.17 1.55 -4.23
CA GLY A 42 10.80 0.18 -4.54
C GLY A 42 10.08 -0.51 -3.39
N THR A 43 10.53 -0.27 -2.15
CA THR A 43 9.88 -0.82 -0.95
C THR A 43 8.52 -0.20 -0.72
N ILE A 44 8.39 1.13 -0.84
CA ILE A 44 7.11 1.83 -0.69
C ILE A 44 6.12 1.34 -1.76
N SER A 45 6.54 1.27 -3.03
CA SER A 45 5.71 0.75 -4.12
C SER A 45 5.27 -0.69 -3.86
N PHE A 46 6.21 -1.56 -3.44
CA PHE A 46 5.88 -2.95 -3.09
C PHE A 46 4.86 -3.00 -1.94
N PHE A 47 4.99 -2.17 -0.92
CA PHE A 47 4.08 -2.14 0.23
C PHE A 47 2.70 -1.58 -0.13
N ILE A 48 2.60 -0.61 -1.05
CA ILE A 48 1.31 -0.18 -1.62
C ILE A 48 0.63 -1.36 -2.32
N GLY A 49 1.35 -2.09 -3.18
CA GLY A 49 0.82 -3.26 -3.86
C GLY A 49 0.36 -4.36 -2.90
N ILE A 50 1.13 -4.64 -1.85
CA ILE A 50 0.74 -5.61 -0.81
C ILE A 50 -0.46 -5.13 0.01
N LEU A 51 -0.58 -3.83 0.28
CA LEU A 51 -1.73 -3.26 0.98
C LEU A 51 -3.02 -3.44 0.15
N PHE A 52 -2.97 -3.14 -1.15
CA PHE A 52 -4.10 -3.36 -2.08
C PHE A 52 -4.48 -4.84 -2.17
N LEU A 53 -3.48 -5.73 -2.28
CA LEU A 53 -3.73 -7.17 -2.27
C LEU A 53 -4.34 -7.65 -0.94
N SER A 54 -3.89 -7.09 0.19
CA SER A 54 -4.44 -7.42 1.52
C SER A 54 -5.90 -6.97 1.66
N PHE A 55 -6.23 -5.81 1.09
CA PHE A 55 -7.61 -5.33 0.95
C PHE A 55 -8.45 -6.30 0.12
N GLU A 56 -8.00 -6.65 -1.08
CA GLU A 56 -8.74 -7.53 -1.99
C GLU A 56 -8.98 -8.92 -1.39
N VAL A 57 -7.95 -9.51 -0.77
CA VAL A 57 -8.07 -10.77 -0.05
C VAL A 57 -9.07 -10.65 1.10
N THR A 58 -9.06 -9.55 1.86
CA THR A 58 -9.99 -9.37 2.99
C THR A 58 -11.45 -9.31 2.54
N VAL A 59 -11.73 -8.58 1.47
CA VAL A 59 -13.10 -8.30 1.02
C VAL A 59 -13.64 -9.40 0.11
N PHE A 60 -12.82 -9.99 -0.77
CA PHE A 60 -13.31 -10.82 -1.88
C PHE A 60 -12.86 -12.28 -1.86
N SER A 61 -11.93 -12.71 -0.99
CA SER A 61 -11.47 -14.11 -0.98
C SER A 61 -12.47 -15.10 -0.38
N ASP A 62 -13.39 -14.62 0.44
CA ASP A 62 -14.44 -15.44 1.07
C ASP A 62 -15.63 -15.53 0.11
N SER A 63 -15.79 -16.66 -0.57
CA SER A 63 -16.83 -16.86 -1.59
C SER A 63 -18.25 -16.72 -1.06
N GLU A 64 -18.47 -17.01 0.22
CA GLU A 64 -19.78 -16.90 0.87
C GLU A 64 -19.90 -15.65 1.75
N TYR A 65 -18.87 -14.79 1.78
CA TYR A 65 -18.80 -13.59 2.61
C TYR A 65 -19.11 -13.88 4.10
N GLY A 66 -18.70 -15.05 4.59
CA GLY A 66 -18.91 -15.50 5.95
C GLY A 66 -18.30 -14.57 7.01
N PHE A 67 -17.21 -13.87 6.69
CA PHE A 67 -16.71 -12.78 7.53
C PHE A 67 -17.71 -11.63 7.67
N LEU A 68 -18.24 -11.09 6.57
CA LEU A 68 -19.23 -10.00 6.61
C LEU A 68 -20.50 -10.43 7.35
N LYS A 69 -20.93 -11.69 7.15
CA LYS A 69 -22.04 -12.26 7.92
C LYS A 69 -21.83 -12.18 9.43
N LYS A 70 -20.62 -12.51 9.91
CA LYS A 70 -20.28 -12.41 11.34
C LYS A 70 -20.28 -10.97 11.82
N GLU A 71 -19.80 -10.04 10.99
CA GLU A 71 -19.81 -8.61 11.32
C GLU A 71 -21.24 -8.06 11.40
N TYR A 72 -22.13 -8.43 10.47
CA TYR A 72 -23.54 -8.06 10.53
C TYR A 72 -24.23 -8.58 11.80
N GLN A 73 -23.87 -9.79 12.25
CA GLN A 73 -24.35 -10.32 13.54
C GLN A 73 -23.76 -9.57 14.73
N LYS A 74 -22.46 -9.25 14.69
CA LYS A 74 -21.76 -8.52 15.76
C LYS A 74 -22.34 -7.12 15.98
N TYR A 75 -22.75 -6.45 14.91
CA TYR A 75 -23.28 -5.08 14.94
C TYR A 75 -24.81 -5.01 14.86
N ASN A 76 -25.53 -6.12 14.99
CA ASN A 76 -27.01 -6.18 14.98
C ASN A 76 -27.66 -5.50 13.75
N VAL A 77 -27.02 -5.63 12.58
CA VAL A 77 -27.49 -4.98 11.34
C VAL A 77 -28.89 -5.44 10.92
N GLN A 78 -29.31 -6.64 11.33
CA GLN A 78 -30.68 -7.14 11.13
C GLN A 78 -31.73 -6.25 11.76
N ASP A 79 -31.49 -5.80 12.99
CA ASP A 79 -32.43 -4.99 13.75
C ASP A 79 -32.48 -3.57 13.17
N ASP A 80 -31.31 -3.02 12.81
CA ASP A 80 -31.20 -1.68 12.23
C ASP A 80 -31.86 -1.56 10.85
N LEU A 81 -31.90 -2.65 10.09
CA LEU A 81 -32.52 -2.69 8.76
C LEU A 81 -33.95 -3.25 8.75
N GLU A 82 -34.41 -3.88 9.83
CA GLU A 82 -35.62 -4.70 9.85
C GLU A 82 -35.61 -5.78 8.76
N MET A 83 -34.48 -6.49 8.65
CA MET A 83 -34.23 -7.51 7.61
C MET A 83 -33.73 -8.83 8.21
N GLU A 84 -34.08 -9.94 7.56
CA GLU A 84 -33.53 -11.24 7.91
C GLU A 84 -32.10 -11.38 7.35
N MET A 85 -31.24 -12.13 8.05
CA MET A 85 -29.85 -12.34 7.62
C MET A 85 -29.71 -12.89 6.19
N PRO A 86 -30.56 -13.81 5.69
CA PRO A 86 -30.51 -14.24 4.28
C PRO A 86 -30.71 -13.10 3.28
N ASP A 87 -31.62 -12.17 3.57
CA ASP A 87 -31.92 -11.01 2.74
C ASP A 87 -30.74 -10.02 2.72
N ILE A 88 -30.14 -9.77 3.89
CA ILE A 88 -28.92 -8.94 4.00
C ILE A 88 -27.78 -9.57 3.19
N MET A 89 -27.56 -10.88 3.32
CA MET A 89 -26.51 -11.56 2.58
C MET A 89 -26.77 -11.62 1.07
N PHE A 90 -28.04 -11.63 0.65
CA PHE A 90 -28.41 -11.45 -0.75
C PHE A 90 -27.96 -10.07 -1.25
N VAL A 91 -28.35 -8.99 -0.56
CA VAL A 91 -27.90 -7.62 -0.87
C VAL A 91 -26.38 -7.50 -0.90
N THR A 92 -25.68 -8.12 0.07
CA THR A 92 -24.20 -8.15 0.11
C THR A 92 -23.63 -8.79 -1.14
N LYS A 93 -24.17 -9.94 -1.59
CA LYS A 93 -23.68 -10.63 -2.78
C LYS A 93 -23.91 -9.80 -4.03
N GLU A 94 -25.08 -9.18 -4.19
CA GLU A 94 -25.38 -8.27 -5.30
C GLU A 94 -24.40 -7.09 -5.33
N MET A 95 -24.19 -6.44 -4.17
CA MET A 95 -23.27 -5.32 -4.01
C MET A 95 -21.82 -5.72 -4.33
N MET A 96 -21.37 -6.87 -3.84
CA MET A 96 -19.98 -7.32 -4.03
C MET A 96 -19.72 -7.78 -5.46
N SER A 97 -20.68 -8.44 -6.13
CA SER A 97 -20.58 -8.74 -7.56
C SER A 97 -20.55 -7.47 -8.40
N TYR A 98 -21.36 -6.46 -8.04
CA TYR A 98 -21.27 -5.15 -8.68
C TYR A 98 -19.87 -4.53 -8.49
N LEU A 99 -19.34 -4.46 -7.26
CA LEU A 99 -18.00 -3.90 -7.00
C LEU A 99 -16.86 -4.65 -7.73
N LYS A 100 -17.03 -5.93 -8.03
CA LYS A 100 -16.11 -6.73 -8.85
C LYS A 100 -16.21 -6.47 -10.36
N GLY A 101 -17.18 -5.67 -10.80
CA GLY A 101 -17.48 -5.44 -12.21
C GLY A 101 -18.20 -6.60 -12.89
N GLU A 102 -18.78 -7.53 -12.13
CA GLU A 102 -19.55 -8.67 -12.66
C GLU A 102 -20.99 -8.27 -13.04
N ARG A 103 -21.39 -7.03 -12.72
CA ARG A 103 -22.71 -6.47 -12.98
C ARG A 103 -22.59 -5.03 -13.45
N GLU A 104 -23.43 -4.65 -14.41
CA GLU A 104 -23.49 -3.28 -14.93
C GLU A 104 -24.26 -2.33 -14.00
N GLU A 105 -25.29 -2.84 -13.32
CA GLU A 105 -26.16 -2.04 -12.44
C GLU A 105 -26.20 -2.61 -11.02
N LEU A 106 -26.30 -1.69 -10.04
CA LEU A 106 -26.50 -2.01 -8.64
C LEU A 106 -28.01 -2.00 -8.31
N SER A 107 -28.57 -3.20 -8.15
CA SER A 107 -29.96 -3.42 -7.75
C SER A 107 -30.06 -4.68 -6.89
N ALA A 108 -30.91 -4.61 -5.87
CA ALA A 108 -31.29 -5.75 -5.03
C ALA A 108 -32.71 -5.52 -4.50
N VAL A 109 -33.69 -6.20 -5.09
CA VAL A 109 -35.07 -6.22 -4.59
C VAL A 109 -35.16 -7.25 -3.47
N THR A 110 -35.55 -6.81 -2.28
CA THR A 110 -35.51 -7.63 -1.06
C THR A 110 -36.61 -7.25 -0.07
N MET A 111 -36.85 -8.10 0.92
CA MET A 111 -37.83 -7.86 1.99
C MET A 111 -37.22 -6.97 3.09
N ILE A 112 -37.90 -5.86 3.41
CA ILE A 112 -37.48 -4.90 4.44
C ILE A 112 -38.71 -4.48 5.22
N GLY A 113 -38.76 -4.77 6.52
CA GLY A 113 -39.95 -4.52 7.35
C GLY A 113 -41.19 -5.27 6.85
N GLY A 114 -41.00 -6.44 6.22
CA GLY A 114 -42.07 -7.25 5.63
C GLY A 114 -42.61 -6.75 4.28
N ILE A 115 -41.99 -5.74 3.67
CA ILE A 115 -42.38 -5.19 2.36
C ILE A 115 -41.25 -5.42 1.36
N GLU A 116 -41.58 -5.95 0.19
CA GLU A 116 -40.65 -6.10 -0.94
C GLU A 116 -40.36 -4.74 -1.57
N LYS A 117 -39.08 -4.33 -1.59
CA LYS A 117 -38.66 -3.06 -2.20
C LYS A 117 -37.20 -3.12 -2.66
N GLU A 118 -36.85 -2.18 -3.53
CA GLU A 118 -35.47 -1.95 -3.95
C GLU A 118 -34.64 -1.41 -2.77
N PHE A 119 -33.49 -2.07 -2.50
CA PHE A 119 -32.62 -1.69 -1.39
C PHE A 119 -31.85 -0.40 -1.69
N PHE A 120 -31.33 -0.26 -2.92
CA PHE A 120 -30.48 0.87 -3.30
C PHE A 120 -31.28 1.99 -3.95
N ASN A 121 -31.10 3.22 -3.47
CA ASN A 121 -31.68 4.42 -4.08
C ASN A 121 -30.74 5.02 -5.15
N GLU A 122 -31.11 6.16 -5.75
CA GLU A 122 -30.28 6.83 -6.77
C GLU A 122 -28.96 7.37 -6.21
N GLN A 123 -28.93 7.83 -4.96
CA GLN A 123 -27.71 8.30 -4.31
C GLN A 123 -26.75 7.14 -4.04
N ASP A 124 -27.26 6.00 -3.56
CA ASP A 124 -26.47 4.77 -3.37
C ASP A 124 -25.82 4.36 -4.70
N ARG A 125 -26.60 4.28 -5.78
CA ARG A 125 -26.10 3.91 -7.12
C ARG A 125 -25.02 4.86 -7.62
N PHE A 126 -25.24 6.16 -7.51
CA PHE A 126 -24.26 7.15 -7.93
C PHE A 126 -22.94 6.99 -7.18
N HIS A 127 -22.99 6.94 -5.85
CA HIS A 127 -21.78 6.82 -5.05
C HIS A 127 -21.07 5.48 -5.28
N MET A 128 -21.84 4.39 -5.37
CA MET A 128 -21.28 3.06 -5.58
C MET A 128 -20.66 2.87 -6.97
N GLU A 129 -21.12 3.60 -7.99
CA GLU A 129 -20.45 3.64 -9.30
C GLU A 129 -19.04 4.25 -9.18
N GLU A 130 -18.88 5.33 -8.42
CA GLU A 130 -17.57 5.93 -8.16
C GLU A 130 -16.68 4.95 -7.37
N VAL A 131 -17.24 4.30 -6.34
CA VAL A 131 -16.53 3.28 -5.55
C VAL A 131 -16.13 2.09 -6.43
N GLN A 132 -16.98 1.59 -7.32
CA GLN A 132 -16.66 0.49 -8.23
C GLN A 132 -15.44 0.82 -9.10
N LYS A 133 -15.41 2.01 -9.71
CA LYS A 133 -14.26 2.47 -10.52
C LYS A 133 -12.97 2.50 -9.69
N LEU A 134 -13.04 2.96 -8.44
CA LEU A 134 -11.90 2.95 -7.52
C LEU A 134 -11.47 1.52 -7.18
N MET A 135 -12.40 0.61 -6.90
CA MET A 135 -12.11 -0.79 -6.57
C MET A 135 -11.44 -1.53 -7.74
N LEU A 136 -11.95 -1.36 -8.96
CA LEU A 136 -11.33 -1.91 -10.16
C LEU A 136 -9.94 -1.30 -10.43
N GLY A 137 -9.79 0.02 -10.23
CA GLY A 137 -8.49 0.68 -10.32
C GLY A 137 -7.47 0.19 -9.30
N VAL A 138 -7.91 -0.10 -8.06
CA VAL A 138 -7.08 -0.74 -7.02
C VAL A 138 -6.67 -2.14 -7.46
N HIS A 139 -7.61 -2.94 -7.98
CA HIS A 139 -7.34 -4.28 -8.49
C HIS A 139 -6.28 -4.28 -9.61
N ASP A 140 -6.41 -3.39 -10.58
CA ASP A 140 -5.48 -3.32 -11.71
C ASP A 140 -4.10 -2.78 -11.29
N SER A 141 -4.08 -1.75 -10.46
CA SER A 141 -2.84 -1.06 -10.06
C SER A 141 -1.99 -1.85 -9.08
N GLN A 142 -2.55 -2.78 -8.30
CA GLN A 142 -1.78 -3.56 -7.32
C GLN A 142 -0.62 -4.33 -7.97
N TYR A 143 -0.84 -4.96 -9.13
CA TYR A 143 0.18 -5.74 -9.83
C TYR A 143 1.26 -4.83 -10.41
N LEU A 144 0.88 -3.63 -10.87
CA LEU A 144 1.82 -2.61 -11.32
C LEU A 144 2.73 -2.15 -10.17
N PHE A 145 2.16 -1.85 -9.00
CA PHE A 145 2.91 -1.44 -7.82
C PHE A 145 3.86 -2.53 -7.31
N LEU A 146 3.41 -3.79 -7.32
CA LEU A 146 4.24 -4.95 -6.98
C LEU A 146 5.40 -5.12 -7.96
N ALA A 147 5.12 -5.10 -9.27
CA ALA A 147 6.12 -5.24 -10.31
C ALA A 147 7.14 -4.09 -10.30
N ALA A 148 6.68 -2.85 -10.18
CA ALA A 148 7.53 -1.66 -10.06
C ALA A 148 8.41 -1.72 -8.80
N GLY A 149 7.83 -2.16 -7.68
CA GLY A 149 8.56 -2.33 -6.42
C GLY A 149 9.69 -3.34 -6.55
N VAL A 150 9.40 -4.54 -7.06
CA VAL A 150 10.39 -5.60 -7.30
C VAL A 150 11.46 -5.14 -8.28
N PHE A 151 11.06 -4.49 -9.38
CA PHE A 151 11.98 -3.96 -10.39
C PHE A 151 12.97 -2.94 -9.80
N LEU A 152 12.47 -1.94 -9.07
CA LEU A 152 13.32 -0.91 -8.45
C LEU A 152 14.28 -1.49 -7.42
N MET A 153 13.83 -2.45 -6.62
CA MET A 153 14.68 -3.15 -5.65
C MET A 153 15.74 -4.02 -6.32
N ALA A 154 15.39 -4.75 -7.37
CA ALA A 154 16.34 -5.55 -8.16
C ALA A 154 17.38 -4.64 -8.83
N ALA A 155 16.95 -3.55 -9.46
CA ALA A 155 17.83 -2.57 -10.07
C ALA A 155 18.76 -1.91 -9.03
N ALA A 156 18.26 -1.58 -7.83
CA ALA A 156 19.09 -1.10 -6.72
C ALA A 156 20.13 -2.13 -6.26
N GLY A 157 19.80 -3.42 -6.28
CA GLY A 157 20.71 -4.52 -5.97
C GLY A 157 21.80 -4.75 -7.04
N LEU A 158 21.44 -4.60 -8.32
CA LEU A 158 22.35 -4.77 -9.46
C LEU A 158 23.28 -3.57 -9.65
N LEU A 159 22.75 -2.34 -9.60
CA LEU A 159 23.52 -1.09 -9.72
C LEU A 159 24.41 -0.85 -8.49
N GLY A 160 24.03 -1.41 -7.34
CA GLY A 160 24.79 -1.36 -6.09
C GLY A 160 25.92 -2.41 -6.00
N TYR A 161 26.56 -2.79 -7.11
CA TYR A 161 27.69 -3.74 -7.07
C TYR A 161 28.80 -3.22 -6.15
N GLY A 162 29.15 -4.01 -5.11
CA GLY A 162 30.07 -3.63 -4.04
C GLY A 162 29.49 -2.75 -2.92
N GLN A 163 28.21 -2.37 -3.00
CA GLN A 163 27.54 -1.44 -2.06
C GLN A 163 26.15 -1.92 -1.63
N LYS A 164 25.91 -3.24 -1.68
CA LYS A 164 24.60 -3.86 -1.41
C LYS A 164 24.03 -3.51 -0.02
N LYS A 165 24.90 -3.19 0.95
CA LYS A 165 24.53 -2.70 2.28
C LYS A 165 23.67 -1.44 2.22
N ASN A 166 23.94 -0.55 1.27
CA ASN A 166 23.23 0.70 1.11
C ASN A 166 21.81 0.46 0.55
N SER A 167 21.64 -0.45 -0.41
CA SER A 167 20.32 -0.87 -0.90
C SER A 167 19.49 -1.51 0.22
N ALA A 168 20.10 -2.36 1.06
CA ALA A 168 19.41 -2.93 2.22
C ALA A 168 18.99 -1.86 3.26
N ASN A 169 19.83 -0.84 3.48
CA ASN A 169 19.45 0.31 4.34
C ASN A 169 18.28 1.11 3.74
N GLY A 170 18.26 1.30 2.41
CA GLY A 170 17.15 1.94 1.71
C GLY A 170 15.85 1.16 1.87
N MET A 171 15.91 -0.17 1.76
CA MET A 171 14.73 -1.02 2.02
C MET A 171 14.24 -0.86 3.46
N LEU A 172 15.13 -0.94 4.46
CA LEU A 172 14.76 -0.75 5.86
C LEU A 172 14.16 0.64 6.14
N ALA A 173 14.69 1.68 5.50
CA ALA A 173 14.13 3.03 5.60
C ALA A 173 12.73 3.12 4.96
N GLY A 174 12.53 2.47 3.81
CA GLY A 174 11.20 2.35 3.18
C GLY A 174 10.19 1.62 4.06
N ILE A 175 10.59 0.48 4.67
CA ILE A 175 9.76 -0.27 5.63
C ILE A 175 9.38 0.65 6.80
N GLY A 176 10.38 1.27 7.44
CA GLY A 176 10.16 2.11 8.61
C GLY A 176 9.24 3.30 8.32
N LEU A 177 9.44 3.98 7.19
CA LEU A 177 8.60 5.10 6.78
C LEU A 177 7.15 4.67 6.51
N PHE A 178 6.96 3.59 5.74
CA PHE A 178 5.63 3.10 5.41
C PHE A 178 4.88 2.65 6.67
N LEU A 179 5.52 1.84 7.53
CA LEU A 179 4.92 1.39 8.79
C LEU A 179 4.58 2.57 9.71
N ALA A 180 5.45 3.59 9.79
CA ALA A 180 5.17 4.77 10.60
C ALA A 180 3.90 5.50 10.13
N ILE A 181 3.74 5.69 8.81
CA ILE A 181 2.55 6.32 8.21
C ILE A 181 1.30 5.46 8.46
N THR A 182 1.38 4.15 8.18
CA THR A 182 0.25 3.24 8.36
C THR A 182 -0.19 3.15 9.82
N ILE A 183 0.74 3.02 10.77
CA ILE A 183 0.44 2.97 12.20
C ILE A 183 -0.18 4.30 12.66
N ALA A 184 0.35 5.44 12.22
CA ALA A 184 -0.23 6.75 12.53
C ALA A 184 -1.67 6.87 12.01
N GLY A 185 -1.94 6.41 10.78
CA GLY A 185 -3.28 6.37 10.20
C GLY A 185 -4.25 5.48 10.99
N ILE A 186 -3.81 4.27 11.38
CA ILE A 186 -4.62 3.35 12.20
C ILE A 186 -4.94 3.96 13.58
N ILE A 187 -3.94 4.53 14.25
CA ILE A 187 -4.14 5.18 15.56
C ILE A 187 -5.11 6.36 15.41
N PHE A 188 -4.94 7.19 14.38
CA PHE A 188 -5.83 8.32 14.15
C PHE A 188 -7.27 7.88 13.85
N GLY A 189 -7.46 6.87 13.00
CA GLY A 189 -8.77 6.31 12.71
C GLY A 189 -9.45 5.69 13.93
N ALA A 190 -8.70 5.00 14.78
CA ALA A 190 -9.23 4.44 16.03
C ALA A 190 -9.62 5.51 17.05
N LEU A 191 -9.01 6.70 17.00
CA LEU A 191 -9.33 7.82 17.88
C LEU A 191 -10.44 8.72 17.33
N ASN A 192 -10.55 8.83 16.00
CA ASN A 192 -11.47 9.75 15.33
C ASN A 192 -11.87 9.22 13.94
N PHE A 193 -12.66 8.16 13.93
CA PHE A 193 -13.12 7.51 12.70
C PHE A 193 -13.88 8.48 11.80
N GLU A 194 -14.83 9.25 12.35
CA GLU A 194 -15.64 10.19 11.56
C GLU A 194 -14.77 11.19 10.79
N THR A 195 -13.74 11.75 11.44
CA THR A 195 -12.82 12.68 10.76
C THR A 195 -12.02 11.96 9.68
N LEU A 196 -11.47 10.78 9.96
CA LEU A 196 -10.72 10.02 8.96
C LEU A 196 -11.61 9.63 7.77
N PHE A 197 -12.84 9.20 8.03
CA PHE A 197 -13.84 8.85 7.02
C PHE A 197 -14.15 10.04 6.12
N ARG A 198 -14.42 11.22 6.70
CA ARG A 198 -14.66 12.44 5.91
C ARG A 198 -13.44 12.84 5.08
N TRP A 199 -12.23 12.80 5.64
CA TRP A 199 -11.01 13.15 4.90
C TRP A 199 -10.73 12.18 3.76
N PHE A 200 -10.98 10.89 3.97
CA PHE A 200 -10.87 9.87 2.92
C PHE A 200 -11.83 10.17 1.76
N HIS A 201 -13.09 10.49 2.06
CA HIS A 201 -14.07 10.79 1.01
C HIS A 201 -13.77 12.10 0.30
N LEU A 202 -13.36 13.15 1.01
CA LEU A 202 -12.95 14.42 0.39
C LEU A 202 -11.71 14.31 -0.49
N LEU A 203 -10.86 13.30 -0.26
CA LEU A 203 -9.69 13.03 -1.10
C LEU A 203 -10.08 12.32 -2.41
N LEU A 204 -11.15 11.51 -2.38
CA LEU A 204 -11.52 10.61 -3.47
C LEU A 204 -12.69 11.10 -4.31
N PHE A 205 -13.57 11.92 -3.73
CA PHE A 205 -14.81 12.39 -4.35
C PHE A 205 -14.90 13.91 -4.27
N ASP A 206 -15.44 14.53 -5.31
CA ASP A 206 -15.57 15.98 -5.48
C ASP A 206 -17.00 16.50 -5.21
N ASN A 207 -17.85 15.64 -4.64
CA ASN A 207 -19.25 15.87 -4.38
C ASN A 207 -19.65 15.32 -3.00
N ASP A 208 -20.88 15.57 -2.56
CA ASP A 208 -21.37 15.16 -1.23
C ASP A 208 -22.24 13.88 -1.26
N LYS A 209 -22.28 13.12 -2.36
CA LYS A 209 -23.19 11.95 -2.52
C LYS A 209 -22.82 10.76 -1.62
N TRP A 210 -21.62 10.77 -1.06
CA TRP A 210 -21.18 9.82 -0.04
C TRP A 210 -21.71 10.12 1.37
N LEU A 211 -22.30 11.30 1.60
CA LEU A 211 -22.87 11.67 2.90
C LEU A 211 -24.33 11.19 3.00
N PHE A 212 -24.51 10.02 3.61
CA PHE A 212 -25.82 9.39 3.80
C PHE A 212 -26.53 9.84 5.08
N ASP A 213 -27.85 9.87 5.05
CA ASP A 213 -28.70 10.03 6.24
C ASP A 213 -29.17 8.65 6.72
N PRO A 214 -28.70 8.17 7.89
CA PRO A 214 -29.10 6.86 8.41
C PRO A 214 -30.61 6.74 8.68
N ALA A 215 -31.35 7.85 8.77
CA ALA A 215 -32.80 7.81 8.91
C ALA A 215 -33.52 7.36 7.62
N THR A 216 -32.92 7.58 6.45
CA THR A 216 -33.55 7.29 5.15
C THR A 216 -32.78 6.27 4.31
N ASP A 217 -31.47 6.16 4.49
CA ASP A 217 -30.59 5.36 3.65
C ASP A 217 -30.28 4.00 4.30
N TYR A 218 -30.59 2.91 3.59
CA TYR A 218 -30.34 1.54 4.10
C TYR A 218 -28.84 1.19 4.05
N MET A 219 -28.12 1.63 3.00
CA MET A 219 -26.72 1.26 2.79
C MET A 219 -25.81 1.65 3.96
N ILE A 220 -25.98 2.85 4.52
CA ILE A 220 -25.15 3.30 5.65
C ILE A 220 -25.46 2.54 6.95
N ARG A 221 -26.71 2.10 7.15
CA ARG A 221 -27.09 1.23 8.28
C ARG A 221 -26.53 -0.18 8.13
N MET A 222 -26.38 -0.66 6.90
CA MET A 222 -25.76 -1.95 6.59
C MET A 222 -24.24 -1.97 6.83
N LEU A 223 -23.60 -0.80 6.76
CA LEU A 223 -22.14 -0.64 6.84
C LEU A 223 -21.77 0.25 8.05
N PRO A 224 -21.99 -0.22 9.30
CA PRO A 224 -21.68 0.56 10.49
C PRO A 224 -20.18 0.81 10.63
N GLU A 225 -19.82 1.90 11.32
CA GLU A 225 -18.42 2.28 11.60
C GLU A 225 -17.56 1.10 12.10
N GLY A 226 -18.11 0.31 13.03
CA GLY A 226 -17.39 -0.81 13.60
C GLY A 226 -17.01 -1.88 12.57
N LEU A 227 -17.87 -2.11 11.56
CA LEU A 227 -17.58 -3.04 10.47
C LEU A 227 -16.40 -2.53 9.63
N PHE A 228 -16.34 -1.23 9.33
CA PHE A 228 -15.19 -0.64 8.63
C PHE A 228 -13.89 -0.76 9.43
N MET A 229 -13.94 -0.56 10.74
CA MET A 229 -12.79 -0.71 11.63
C MET A 229 -12.28 -2.14 11.69
N ASP A 230 -13.18 -3.13 11.76
CA ASP A 230 -12.83 -4.55 11.77
C ASP A 230 -12.26 -5.02 10.42
N ILE A 231 -12.80 -4.53 9.30
CA ILE A 231 -12.21 -4.73 7.97
C ILE A 231 -10.78 -4.14 7.92
N ALA A 232 -10.62 -2.87 8.33
CA ALA A 232 -9.33 -2.20 8.34
C ALA A 232 -8.30 -2.93 9.22
N PHE A 233 -8.73 -3.43 10.38
CA PHE A 233 -7.89 -4.24 11.26
C PHE A 233 -7.47 -5.56 10.60
N ARG A 234 -8.40 -6.26 9.94
CA ARG A 234 -8.11 -7.52 9.23
C ARG A 234 -7.12 -7.31 8.09
N ILE A 235 -7.28 -6.23 7.31
CA ILE A 235 -6.31 -5.83 6.28
C ILE A 235 -4.95 -5.58 6.92
N GLY A 236 -4.91 -4.83 8.02
CA GLY A 236 -3.71 -4.52 8.78
C GLY A 236 -2.97 -5.77 9.26
N LEU A 237 -3.69 -6.81 9.72
CA LEU A 237 -3.10 -8.09 10.14
C LEU A 237 -2.45 -8.85 8.99
N ILE A 238 -3.14 -8.96 7.85
CA ILE A 238 -2.61 -9.65 6.65
C ILE A 238 -1.37 -8.90 6.14
N PHE A 239 -1.48 -7.58 6.02
CA PHE A 239 -0.37 -6.72 5.63
C PHE A 239 0.82 -6.87 6.58
N ALA A 240 0.59 -6.83 7.90
CA ALA A 240 1.63 -6.94 8.92
C ALA A 240 2.36 -8.29 8.83
N ALA A 241 1.64 -9.38 8.59
CA ALA A 241 2.26 -10.69 8.41
C ALA A 241 3.25 -10.69 7.22
N VAL A 242 2.85 -10.14 6.07
CA VAL A 242 3.71 -10.03 4.89
C VAL A 242 4.89 -9.08 5.15
N ALA A 243 4.64 -7.94 5.78
CA ALA A 243 5.66 -6.95 6.11
C ALA A 243 6.73 -7.51 7.06
N VAL A 244 6.35 -8.34 8.04
CA VAL A 244 7.28 -9.04 8.94
C VAL A 244 8.16 -10.02 8.17
N VAL A 245 7.58 -10.83 7.27
CA VAL A 245 8.35 -11.74 6.42
C VAL A 245 9.34 -10.96 5.56
N PHE A 246 8.90 -9.89 4.91
CA PHE A 246 9.75 -9.03 4.10
C PHE A 246 10.89 -8.40 4.93
N LEU A 247 10.60 -7.89 6.13
CA LEU A 247 11.60 -7.35 7.05
C LEU A 247 12.66 -8.41 7.42
N VAL A 248 12.25 -9.63 7.75
CA VAL A 248 13.17 -10.73 8.07
C VAL A 248 14.07 -11.06 6.88
N LEU A 249 13.52 -11.07 5.65
CA LEU A 249 14.31 -11.29 4.43
C LEU A 249 15.35 -10.18 4.21
N VAL A 250 14.96 -8.91 4.36
CA VAL A 250 15.88 -7.76 4.22
C VAL A 250 16.98 -7.79 5.29
N LEU A 251 16.63 -8.07 6.54
CA LEU A 251 17.60 -8.18 7.63
C LEU A 251 18.58 -9.35 7.41
N SER A 252 18.07 -10.51 6.98
CA SER A 252 18.89 -11.68 6.66
C SER A 252 19.86 -11.37 5.52
N TRP A 253 19.37 -10.73 4.46
CA TRP A 253 20.21 -10.30 3.35
C TRP A 253 21.29 -9.32 3.80
N LYS A 254 20.94 -8.31 4.61
CA LYS A 254 21.89 -7.35 5.16
C LYS A 254 23.00 -8.01 5.98
N ILE A 255 22.66 -9.02 6.81
CA ILE A 255 23.64 -9.80 7.58
C ILE A 255 24.57 -10.58 6.66
N ILE A 256 24.05 -11.23 5.61
CA ILE A 256 24.85 -11.99 4.63
C ILE A 256 25.82 -11.06 3.88
N VAL A 257 25.34 -9.89 3.44
CA VAL A 257 26.18 -8.89 2.75
C VAL A 257 27.32 -8.43 3.67
N ARG A 258 27.01 -8.10 4.93
CA ARG A 258 28.03 -7.70 5.92
C ARG A 258 29.09 -8.78 6.13
N ARG A 259 28.67 -10.05 6.29
CA ARG A 259 29.62 -11.18 6.46
C ARG A 259 30.54 -11.37 5.25
N ARG A 260 30.04 -11.16 4.02
CA ARG A 260 30.84 -11.25 2.78
C ARG A 260 31.85 -10.12 2.64
N GLU A 261 31.50 -8.92 3.10
CA GLU A 261 32.43 -7.78 3.19
C GLU A 261 33.53 -8.07 4.22
N ASP A 262 33.17 -8.57 5.41
CA ASP A 262 34.11 -8.90 6.49
C ASP A 262 35.06 -10.06 6.11
N SER A 263 34.61 -11.03 5.30
CA SER A 263 35.43 -12.17 4.85
C SER A 263 36.38 -11.86 3.69
N GLY A 264 36.52 -10.60 3.26
CA GLY A 264 37.49 -10.20 2.22
C GLY A 264 37.16 -10.65 0.79
N ILE A 265 35.97 -11.25 0.55
CA ILE A 265 35.57 -11.74 -0.78
C ILE A 265 35.41 -10.58 -1.78
N TYR A 266 35.23 -9.34 -1.30
CA TYR A 266 35.21 -8.12 -2.11
C TYR A 266 36.48 -7.27 -2.03
N SER A 267 37.51 -7.67 -1.27
CA SER A 267 38.74 -6.88 -1.11
C SER A 267 39.88 -7.26 -2.07
N SER A 268 39.70 -8.26 -2.94
CA SER A 268 40.77 -8.76 -3.82
C SER A 268 40.77 -8.21 -5.26
N GLU A 269 39.85 -7.31 -5.61
CA GLU A 269 39.81 -6.64 -6.93
C GLU A 269 39.95 -5.11 -6.82
N LYS A 270 40.94 -4.63 -6.08
CA LYS A 270 41.37 -3.22 -6.16
C LYS A 270 42.72 -3.10 -6.84
#